data_AF-J6ILV4-F1
#
_entry.id   AF-J6ILV4-F1
#
_cell.length_a   1.000
_cell.length_b   1.000
_cell.length_c   1.000
_cell.angle_alpha   90.00
_cell.angle_beta   90.00
_cell.angle_gamma   90.00
#
_symmetry.space_group_name_H-M   'P 1'
#
loop_
_entity.id
_entity.type
_entity.pdbx_description
1 polymer ?
#
loop_
_entity_poly.entity_id
_entity_poly.type
_entity_poly.pdbx_seq_one_letter_code
_entity_poly.pdbx_strand_id
1 'polypeptide(L)'
;MAFDSTFVDIPVDRLHAVAQEKHDEGFRFVQMLCRMADPGIDVIYTFMKDGAVENYALRSVNSETQAVPSISDLFMAAFANENEAHDLFGLNVEGIVIDFAGAFYDVAVDKPMTVLSPAQKAARDKAAKLAAAKAARAAKAKEEPKVQTASDASKSVSAAPAPKKTVEEQRAAMEARVVGMDPEKAAKVRAAFEARVARESAKDGE
;
A
#
# COMPACT_ATOMS: atom_id res chain seq x y z
N MET A 1 -8.33 -29.81 -37.40
CA MET A 1 -8.62 -28.45 -37.93
C MET A 1 -7.37 -27.63 -37.71
N ALA A 2 -6.78 -27.06 -38.77
CA ALA A 2 -5.63 -26.17 -38.64
C ALA A 2 -6.14 -24.74 -38.47
N PHE A 3 -5.58 -24.00 -37.53
CA PHE A 3 -5.86 -22.57 -37.36
C PHE A 3 -4.75 -21.78 -38.02
N ASP A 4 -5.12 -20.73 -38.75
CA ASP A 4 -4.16 -19.73 -39.23
C ASP A 4 -4.08 -18.62 -38.18
N SER A 5 -2.87 -18.19 -37.83
CA SER A 5 -2.66 -17.19 -36.78
C SER A 5 -1.76 -16.07 -37.25
N THR A 6 -2.21 -14.83 -37.05
CA THR A 6 -1.43 -13.62 -37.33
C THR A 6 -1.16 -12.84 -36.05
N PHE A 7 -0.06 -12.07 -36.05
CA PHE A 7 0.30 -11.13 -34.99
C PHE A 7 0.61 -9.78 -35.64
N VAL A 8 -0.08 -8.74 -35.18
CA VAL A 8 0.08 -7.37 -35.66
C VAL A 8 0.27 -6.45 -34.47
N ASP A 9 1.37 -5.72 -34.45
CA ASP A 9 1.59 -4.67 -33.45
C ASP A 9 0.78 -3.43 -33.86
N ILE A 10 0.03 -2.87 -32.91
CA ILE A 10 -0.77 -1.66 -33.10
C ILE A 10 -0.52 -0.67 -31.96
N PRO A 11 -0.67 0.65 -32.20
CA PRO A 11 -0.63 1.62 -31.12
C PRO A 11 -1.89 1.50 -30.24
N VAL A 12 -1.79 1.95 -28.98
CA VAL A 12 -2.86 1.84 -27.97
C VAL A 12 -4.17 2.50 -28.41
N ASP A 13 -4.09 3.66 -29.05
CA ASP A 13 -5.23 4.44 -29.53
C ASP A 13 -5.99 3.77 -30.69
N ARG A 14 -5.39 2.77 -31.36
CA ARG A 14 -6.04 1.98 -32.41
C ARG A 14 -6.83 0.79 -31.89
N LEU A 15 -6.66 0.39 -30.63
CA LEU A 15 -7.27 -0.82 -30.09
C LEU A 15 -8.80 -0.84 -30.27
N HIS A 16 -9.49 0.21 -29.83
CA HIS A 16 -10.95 0.26 -29.87
C HIS A 16 -11.48 0.24 -31.31
N ALA A 17 -10.84 0.98 -32.21
CA ALA A 17 -11.21 0.97 -33.63
C ALA A 17 -11.03 -0.41 -34.27
N VAL A 18 -9.94 -1.13 -33.95
CA VAL A 18 -9.74 -2.51 -34.40
C VAL A 18 -10.81 -3.43 -33.80
N ALA A 19 -11.16 -3.26 -32.52
CA ALA A 19 -12.22 -4.04 -31.90
C ALA A 19 -13.58 -3.79 -32.59
N GLN A 20 -13.90 -2.54 -32.96
CA GLN A 20 -15.11 -2.20 -33.72
C GLN A 20 -15.12 -2.90 -35.08
N GLU A 21 -14.01 -2.81 -35.84
CA GLU A 21 -13.85 -3.49 -37.13
C GLU A 21 -14.10 -5.01 -36.98
N LYS A 22 -13.52 -5.64 -35.95
CA LYS A 22 -13.71 -7.08 -35.68
C LYS A 22 -15.11 -7.44 -35.22
N HIS A 23 -15.74 -6.59 -34.43
CA HIS A 23 -17.13 -6.77 -34.02
C HIS A 23 -18.06 -6.74 -35.25
N ASP A 24 -17.89 -5.75 -36.13
CA ASP A 24 -18.70 -5.57 -37.33
C ASP A 24 -18.47 -6.68 -38.36
N GLU A 25 -17.24 -7.19 -38.46
CA GLU A 25 -16.89 -8.36 -39.27
C GLU A 25 -17.41 -9.69 -38.69
N GLY A 26 -17.94 -9.70 -37.46
CA GLY A 26 -18.48 -10.90 -36.80
C GLY A 26 -17.41 -11.83 -36.23
N PHE A 27 -16.22 -11.31 -35.91
CA PHE A 27 -15.26 -12.05 -35.11
C PHE A 27 -15.73 -12.18 -33.67
N ARG A 28 -15.34 -13.26 -33.00
CA ARG A 28 -15.47 -13.36 -31.53
C ARG A 28 -14.18 -12.92 -30.85
N PHE A 29 -14.30 -12.21 -29.74
CA PHE A 29 -13.21 -12.06 -28.79
C PHE A 29 -12.88 -13.44 -28.17
N VAL A 30 -11.59 -13.74 -28.04
CA VAL A 30 -11.10 -15.03 -27.53
C VAL A 30 -10.44 -14.87 -26.17
N GLN A 31 -9.50 -13.91 -26.07
CA GLN A 31 -8.74 -13.65 -24.86
C GLN A 31 -8.06 -12.29 -24.96
N MET A 32 -7.64 -11.79 -23.81
CA MET A 32 -6.61 -10.78 -23.67
C MET A 32 -5.48 -11.41 -22.85
N LEU A 33 -4.26 -11.34 -23.37
CA LEU A 33 -3.05 -11.75 -22.66
C LEU A 33 -2.32 -10.50 -22.18
N CYS A 34 -1.91 -10.50 -20.91
CA CYS A 34 -1.09 -9.45 -20.33
C CYS A 34 0.22 -10.05 -19.83
N ARG A 35 1.34 -9.38 -20.12
CA ARG A 35 2.65 -9.74 -19.57
C ARG A 35 3.48 -8.50 -19.29
N MET A 36 4.30 -8.57 -18.27
CA MET A 36 5.31 -7.54 -18.06
C MET A 36 6.36 -7.57 -19.17
N ALA A 37 6.69 -6.38 -19.65
CA ALA A 37 7.83 -6.08 -20.52
C ALA A 37 8.85 -5.23 -19.75
N ASP A 38 10.08 -5.15 -20.25
CA ASP A 38 11.10 -4.27 -19.70
C ASP A 38 11.64 -3.36 -20.83
N PRO A 39 11.11 -2.12 -20.97
CA PRO A 39 10.10 -1.46 -20.11
C PRO A 39 8.64 -1.79 -20.50
N GLY A 40 7.72 -1.56 -19.56
CA GLY A 40 6.27 -1.47 -19.80
C GLY A 40 5.48 -2.77 -19.66
N ILE A 41 4.33 -2.83 -20.33
CA ILE A 41 3.42 -4.00 -20.32
C ILE A 41 3.07 -4.35 -21.77
N ASP A 42 3.26 -5.60 -22.15
CA ASP A 42 2.78 -6.13 -23.43
C ASP A 42 1.37 -6.69 -23.23
N VAL A 43 0.45 -6.25 -24.08
CA VAL A 43 -0.96 -6.66 -24.05
C VAL A 43 -1.36 -7.17 -25.42
N ILE A 44 -2.01 -8.33 -25.49
CA ILE A 44 -2.42 -8.94 -26.76
C ILE A 44 -3.91 -9.23 -26.71
N TYR A 45 -4.68 -8.63 -27.61
CA TYR A 45 -6.09 -8.94 -27.81
C TYR A 45 -6.22 -9.93 -28.97
N THR A 46 -6.90 -11.06 -28.72
CA THR A 46 -7.08 -12.11 -29.71
C THR A 46 -8.53 -12.20 -30.15
N PHE A 47 -8.75 -12.18 -31.46
CA PHE A 47 -10.04 -12.38 -32.11
C PHE A 47 -9.99 -13.63 -32.99
N MET A 48 -11.14 -14.29 -33.18
CA MET A 48 -11.22 -15.46 -34.05
C MET A 48 -12.50 -15.46 -34.88
N LYS A 49 -12.39 -15.91 -36.13
CA LYS A 49 -13.52 -16.20 -37.01
C LYS A 49 -13.13 -17.29 -38.01
N ASP A 50 -13.99 -18.28 -38.20
CA ASP A 50 -13.83 -19.32 -39.24
C ASP A 50 -12.45 -20.01 -39.31
N GLY A 51 -11.77 -20.15 -38.17
CA GLY A 51 -10.44 -20.76 -38.07
C GLY A 51 -9.26 -19.80 -38.25
N ALA A 52 -9.51 -18.52 -38.58
CA ALA A 52 -8.52 -17.45 -38.53
C ALA A 52 -8.43 -16.86 -37.12
N VAL A 53 -7.22 -16.72 -36.60
CA VAL A 53 -6.90 -16.17 -35.28
C VAL A 53 -6.05 -14.92 -35.46
N GLU A 54 -6.60 -13.77 -35.12
CA GLU A 54 -5.92 -12.49 -35.28
C GLU A 54 -5.54 -11.94 -33.91
N ASN A 55 -4.24 -11.68 -33.72
CA ASN A 55 -3.70 -11.17 -32.46
C ASN A 55 -3.19 -9.74 -32.69
N TYR A 56 -3.70 -8.81 -31.89
CA TYR A 56 -3.31 -7.41 -31.91
C TYR A 56 -2.54 -7.07 -30.64
N ALA A 57 -1.27 -6.73 -30.79
CA ALA A 57 -0.36 -6.51 -29.69
C ALA A 57 -0.11 -5.02 -29.45
N LEU A 58 -0.35 -4.57 -28.22
CA LEU A 58 0.12 -3.30 -27.69
C LEU A 58 1.45 -3.57 -26.99
N ARG A 59 2.53 -2.99 -27.51
CA ARG A 59 3.88 -3.24 -26.99
C ARG A 59 4.30 -2.19 -25.97
N SER A 60 4.94 -2.65 -24.90
CA SER A 60 5.61 -1.79 -23.91
C SER A 60 4.75 -0.63 -23.42
N VAL A 61 3.46 -0.89 -23.14
CA VAL A 61 2.51 0.12 -22.64
C VAL A 61 3.00 0.67 -21.31
N ASN A 62 3.17 2.00 -21.23
CA ASN A 62 3.47 2.68 -19.98
C ASN A 62 2.17 3.11 -19.30
N SER A 63 1.75 2.38 -18.27
CA SER A 63 0.49 2.63 -17.54
C SER A 63 0.46 3.93 -16.75
N GLU A 64 1.60 4.62 -16.56
CA GLU A 64 1.60 5.96 -15.95
C GLU A 64 1.22 7.06 -16.94
N THR A 65 1.42 6.81 -18.24
CA THR A 65 1.26 7.84 -19.29
C THR A 65 0.23 7.46 -20.35
N GLN A 66 -0.16 6.20 -20.44
CA GLN A 66 -1.08 5.67 -21.43
C GLN A 66 -2.24 4.98 -20.74
N ALA A 67 -3.45 5.31 -21.19
CA ALA A 67 -4.67 4.59 -20.88
C ALA A 67 -5.03 3.69 -22.06
N VAL A 68 -5.25 2.40 -21.77
CA VAL A 68 -5.75 1.44 -22.76
C VAL A 68 -7.27 1.54 -22.78
N PRO A 69 -7.90 1.82 -23.93
CA PRO A 69 -9.35 1.82 -24.00
C PRO A 69 -9.86 0.39 -23.83
N SER A 70 -10.85 0.19 -22.96
CA SER A 70 -11.60 -1.06 -22.86
C SER A 70 -12.33 -1.35 -24.16
N ILE A 71 -12.47 -2.62 -24.51
CA ILE A 71 -13.30 -3.09 -25.63
C ILE A 71 -14.59 -3.76 -25.15
N SER A 72 -14.87 -3.69 -23.84
CA SER A 72 -15.97 -4.43 -23.21
C SER A 72 -17.37 -3.91 -23.57
N ASP A 73 -17.46 -2.71 -24.14
CA ASP A 73 -18.68 -2.17 -24.75
C ASP A 73 -19.08 -2.94 -26.02
N LEU A 74 -18.09 -3.45 -26.77
CA LEU A 74 -18.28 -4.26 -27.98
C LEU A 74 -18.24 -5.76 -27.66
N PHE A 75 -17.32 -6.16 -26.79
CA PHE A 75 -17.08 -7.55 -26.40
C PHE A 75 -17.15 -7.66 -24.89
N MET A 76 -18.35 -7.76 -24.34
CA MET A 76 -18.59 -7.87 -22.90
C MET A 76 -17.63 -8.85 -22.21
N ALA A 77 -17.33 -10.00 -22.81
CA ALA A 77 -16.41 -10.99 -22.25
C ALA A 77 -15.00 -10.46 -21.90
N ALA A 78 -14.56 -9.34 -22.48
CA ALA A 78 -13.28 -8.71 -22.19
C ALA A 78 -13.21 -8.10 -20.78
N PHE A 79 -14.34 -7.74 -20.15
CA PHE A 79 -14.33 -7.03 -18.86
C PHE A 79 -13.52 -7.80 -17.80
N ALA A 80 -13.63 -9.13 -17.76
CA ALA A 80 -12.94 -9.94 -16.76
C ALA A 80 -11.42 -9.90 -16.98
N ASN A 81 -10.97 -9.98 -18.23
CA ASN A 81 -9.54 -9.93 -18.56
C ASN A 81 -8.94 -8.54 -18.31
N GLU A 82 -9.70 -7.48 -18.61
CA GLU A 82 -9.26 -6.11 -18.42
C GLU A 82 -9.13 -5.75 -16.93
N ASN A 83 -10.11 -6.15 -16.11
CA ASN A 83 -10.02 -6.03 -14.65
C ASN A 83 -8.86 -6.86 -14.08
N GLU A 84 -8.68 -8.10 -14.56
CA GLU A 84 -7.53 -8.93 -14.17
C GLU A 84 -6.20 -8.26 -14.52
N ALA A 85 -6.07 -7.69 -15.71
CA ALA A 85 -4.85 -6.99 -16.14
C ALA A 85 -4.55 -5.77 -15.27
N HIS A 86 -5.60 -5.02 -14.89
CA HIS A 86 -5.49 -3.92 -13.95
C HIS A 86 -4.99 -4.39 -12.59
N ASP A 87 -5.63 -5.39 -11.98
CA ASP A 87 -5.32 -5.85 -10.62
C ASP A 87 -3.96 -6.55 -10.53
N LEU A 88 -3.64 -7.39 -11.51
CA LEU A 88 -2.45 -8.24 -11.47
C LEU A 88 -1.19 -7.53 -11.97
N PHE A 89 -1.32 -6.70 -13.01
CA PHE A 89 -0.19 -6.07 -13.71
C PHE A 89 -0.16 -4.55 -13.57
N GLY A 90 -1.24 -3.94 -13.10
CA GLY A 90 -1.33 -2.48 -12.98
C GLY A 90 -1.58 -1.77 -14.30
N LEU A 91 -2.09 -2.47 -15.31
CA LEU A 91 -2.45 -1.88 -16.59
C LEU A 91 -3.55 -0.83 -16.38
N ASN A 92 -3.35 0.39 -16.87
CA ASN A 92 -4.38 1.42 -16.84
C ASN A 92 -5.38 1.17 -17.98
N VAL A 93 -6.56 0.61 -17.67
CA VAL A 93 -7.64 0.36 -18.63
C VAL A 93 -8.81 1.28 -18.31
N GLU A 94 -9.32 2.00 -19.31
CA GLU A 94 -10.41 2.97 -19.15
C GLU A 94 -11.66 2.54 -19.90
N GLY A 95 -12.83 2.78 -19.31
CA GLY A 95 -14.13 2.52 -19.96
C GLY A 95 -14.63 1.08 -19.84
N ILE A 96 -14.17 0.31 -18.85
CA ILE A 96 -14.68 -1.05 -18.62
C ILE A 96 -16.16 -0.98 -18.22
N VAL A 97 -17.03 -1.74 -18.91
CA VAL A 97 -18.48 -1.72 -18.69
C VAL A 97 -18.86 -2.21 -17.28
N ILE A 98 -18.14 -3.22 -16.78
CA ILE A 98 -18.24 -3.71 -15.40
C ILE A 98 -16.87 -3.54 -14.75
N ASP A 99 -16.64 -2.36 -14.21
CA ASP A 99 -15.38 -1.98 -13.59
C ASP A 99 -15.41 -2.27 -12.07
N PHE A 100 -14.43 -3.05 -11.60
CA PHE A 100 -14.23 -3.34 -10.19
C PHE A 100 -13.22 -2.38 -9.53
N ALA A 101 -12.65 -1.44 -10.30
CA ALA A 101 -11.79 -0.36 -9.84
C ALA A 101 -10.62 -0.82 -8.95
N GLY A 102 -9.97 -1.94 -9.33
CA GLY A 102 -8.86 -2.52 -8.55
C GLY A 102 -9.26 -3.60 -7.54
N ALA A 103 -10.53 -4.04 -7.54
CA ALA A 103 -11.08 -4.99 -6.58
C ALA A 103 -11.70 -6.23 -7.22
N PHE A 104 -11.23 -6.63 -8.40
CA PHE A 104 -11.66 -7.87 -9.06
C PHE A 104 -11.06 -9.10 -8.38
N TYR A 105 -9.80 -9.01 -7.95
CA TYR A 105 -9.14 -10.01 -7.13
C TYR A 105 -8.78 -9.49 -5.74
N ASP A 106 -8.95 -10.36 -4.73
CA ASP A 106 -8.36 -10.15 -3.40
C ASP A 106 -6.88 -10.58 -3.42
N VAL A 107 -6.01 -9.62 -3.75
CA VAL A 107 -4.57 -9.85 -3.87
C VAL A 107 -3.84 -9.56 -2.55
N ALA A 108 -2.92 -10.43 -2.16
CA ALA A 108 -2.11 -10.24 -0.96
C ALA A 108 -1.11 -9.07 -1.06
N VAL A 109 -0.73 -8.69 -2.28
CA VAL A 109 0.23 -7.63 -2.59
C VAL A 109 -0.27 -6.88 -3.82
N ASP A 110 -0.12 -5.56 -3.83
CA ASP A 110 -0.44 -4.72 -4.98
C ASP A 110 0.33 -5.16 -6.24
N LYS A 111 -0.41 -5.35 -7.34
CA LYS A 111 0.09 -5.68 -8.69
C LYS A 111 1.12 -6.81 -8.68
N PRO A 112 0.75 -8.03 -8.23
CA PRO A 112 1.68 -9.12 -7.92
C PRO A 112 2.52 -9.59 -9.11
N MET A 113 2.05 -9.42 -10.35
CA MET A 113 2.73 -9.90 -11.55
C MET A 113 3.80 -8.94 -12.09
N THR A 114 4.07 -7.84 -11.39
CA THR A 114 5.04 -6.80 -11.81
C THR A 114 6.50 -7.06 -11.40
N VAL A 115 6.78 -8.13 -10.65
CA VAL A 115 8.13 -8.47 -10.19
C VAL A 115 8.82 -9.40 -11.20
N LEU A 116 9.77 -8.87 -11.97
CA LEU A 116 10.51 -9.63 -12.99
C LEU A 116 11.81 -10.27 -12.47
N SER A 117 12.33 -9.81 -11.33
CA SER A 117 13.60 -10.29 -10.79
C SER A 117 13.64 -10.37 -9.25
N PRO A 118 14.55 -11.20 -8.68
CA PRO A 118 14.79 -11.24 -7.24
C PRO A 118 15.20 -9.88 -6.65
N ALA A 119 15.95 -9.07 -7.41
CA ALA A 119 16.37 -7.74 -6.98
C ALA A 119 15.18 -6.78 -6.84
N GLN A 120 14.26 -6.78 -7.82
CA GLN A 120 13.01 -6.02 -7.73
C GLN A 120 12.14 -6.49 -6.57
N LYS A 121 12.07 -7.81 -6.34
CA LYS A 121 11.35 -8.37 -5.18
C LYS A 121 11.92 -7.84 -3.86
N ALA A 122 13.25 -7.93 -3.70
CA ALA A 122 13.92 -7.45 -2.50
C ALA A 122 13.72 -5.93 -2.29
N ALA A 123 13.74 -5.14 -3.36
CA ALA A 123 13.47 -3.71 -3.31
C ALA A 123 12.03 -3.41 -2.85
N ARG A 124 11.03 -4.12 -3.39
CA ARG A 124 9.63 -4.02 -2.98
C ARG A 124 9.43 -4.42 -1.51
N ASP A 125 10.00 -5.55 -1.10
CA ASP A 125 9.91 -6.03 0.29
C ASP A 125 10.53 -5.02 1.27
N LYS A 126 11.65 -4.39 0.88
CA LYS A 126 12.27 -3.31 1.67
C LYS A 126 11.39 -2.07 1.74
N ALA A 127 10.83 -1.63 0.61
CA ALA A 127 9.93 -0.48 0.55
C ALA A 127 8.68 -0.70 1.41
N ALA A 128 8.08 -1.89 1.34
CA ALA A 128 6.92 -2.26 2.15
C ALA A 128 7.23 -2.21 3.66
N LYS A 129 8.38 -2.75 4.09
CA LYS A 129 8.82 -2.66 5.49
C LYS A 129 9.01 -1.22 5.96
N LEU A 130 9.59 -0.36 5.12
CA LEU A 130 9.79 1.06 5.42
C LEU A 130 8.44 1.79 5.52
N ALA A 131 7.51 1.52 4.59
CA ALA A 131 6.16 2.09 4.61
C ALA A 131 5.39 1.67 5.86
N ALA A 132 5.43 0.38 6.24
CA ALA A 132 4.80 -0.13 7.45
C ALA A 132 5.39 0.53 8.72
N ALA A 133 6.72 0.67 8.79
CA ALA A 133 7.36 1.35 9.91
C ALA A 133 6.96 2.83 10.00
N LYS A 134 6.84 3.54 8.86
CA LYS A 134 6.37 4.92 8.79
C LYS A 134 4.91 5.04 9.22
N ALA A 135 4.04 4.15 8.73
CA ALA A 135 2.63 4.10 9.09
C ALA A 135 2.44 3.85 10.60
N ALA A 136 3.20 2.91 11.19
CA ALA A 136 3.16 2.63 12.62
C ALA A 136 3.61 3.83 13.47
N ARG A 137 4.63 4.58 13.04
CA ARG A 137 5.05 5.82 13.70
C ARG A 137 3.99 6.91 13.58
N ALA A 138 3.36 7.05 12.41
CA ALA A 138 2.29 8.02 12.18
C ALA A 138 1.02 7.71 12.99
N ALA A 139 0.68 6.43 13.17
CA ALA A 139 -0.43 6.01 14.03
C ALA A 139 -0.17 6.38 15.50
N LYS A 140 1.03 6.08 16.01
CA LYS A 140 1.44 6.46 17.38
C LYS A 140 1.44 7.97 17.63
N ALA A 141 1.73 8.77 16.59
CA ALA A 141 1.69 10.23 16.69
C ALA A 141 0.27 10.82 16.65
N LYS A 142 -0.73 10.06 16.15
CA LYS A 142 -2.15 10.46 16.15
C LYS A 142 -2.90 10.02 17.42
N GLU A 143 -2.28 9.21 18.28
CA GLU A 143 -2.84 8.67 19.52
C GLU A 143 -2.41 9.43 20.80
N GLU A 144 -1.85 10.65 20.72
CA GLU A 144 -1.66 11.48 21.92
C GLU A 144 -2.97 12.20 22.33
N PRO A 145 -3.22 12.35 23.64
CA PRO A 145 -4.52 12.04 24.25
C PRO A 145 -5.51 13.21 24.18
N LYS A 146 -6.79 12.87 23.96
CA LYS A 146 -7.91 13.74 24.33
C LYS A 146 -7.75 14.13 25.81
N VAL A 147 -7.49 15.41 26.00
CA VAL A 147 -7.64 16.22 27.21
C VAL A 147 -8.48 15.53 28.29
N GLN A 148 -7.81 15.06 29.34
CA GLN A 148 -8.46 14.77 30.62
C GLN A 148 -8.96 16.10 31.20
N THR A 149 -10.26 16.33 31.09
CA THR A 149 -10.98 17.27 31.93
C THR A 149 -10.87 16.83 33.39
N ALA A 150 -10.68 17.80 34.26
CA ALA A 150 -10.61 17.63 35.70
C ALA A 150 -11.84 16.88 36.24
N SER A 151 -11.61 15.84 37.05
CA SER A 151 -12.36 15.67 38.29
C SER A 151 -11.55 14.84 39.26
N ASP A 152 -11.33 15.45 40.41
CA ASP A 152 -10.85 14.90 41.66
C ASP A 152 -11.92 13.93 42.20
N ALA A 153 -11.56 12.67 42.47
CA ALA A 153 -12.21 11.80 43.45
C ALA A 153 -11.59 10.39 43.42
N SER A 154 -10.85 10.09 44.50
CA SER A 154 -10.58 8.80 45.10
C SER A 154 -10.73 7.52 44.24
N LYS A 155 -9.61 6.83 44.03
CA LYS A 155 -9.60 5.36 44.19
C LYS A 155 -8.20 4.89 44.55
N SER A 156 -8.04 4.62 45.84
CA SER A 156 -7.00 3.76 46.39
C SER A 156 -7.00 2.41 45.66
N VAL A 157 -5.85 2.00 45.13
CA VAL A 157 -5.55 0.58 44.97
C VAL A 157 -4.15 0.33 45.50
N SER A 158 -4.14 -0.47 46.55
CA SER A 158 -3.01 -1.07 47.25
C SER A 158 -2.04 -1.81 46.31
N ALA A 159 -0.74 -1.65 46.54
CA ALA A 159 0.26 -2.67 46.26
C ALA A 159 1.39 -2.60 47.32
N ALA A 160 1.80 -3.77 47.79
CA ALA A 160 2.67 -4.05 48.94
C ALA A 160 4.12 -3.52 48.82
N PRO A 161 4.93 -3.52 49.90
CA PRO A 161 6.11 -2.66 50.05
C PRO A 161 7.36 -3.23 49.35
N ALA A 162 8.06 -2.38 48.61
CA ALA A 162 9.41 -2.65 48.09
C ALA A 162 10.42 -1.72 48.81
N PRO A 163 11.69 -2.12 48.96
CA PRO A 163 12.61 -1.54 49.94
C PRO A 163 12.92 -0.07 49.65
N LYS A 164 13.06 0.74 50.71
CA LYS A 164 13.37 2.18 50.64
C LYS A 164 14.71 2.40 49.94
N LYS A 165 14.69 2.69 48.63
CA LYS A 165 15.86 3.21 47.91
C LYS A 165 16.20 4.59 48.45
N THR A 166 17.50 4.85 48.68
CA THR A 166 17.94 6.15 49.21
C THR A 166 17.64 7.27 48.22
N VAL A 167 17.53 8.50 48.72
CA VAL A 167 17.30 9.69 47.88
C VAL A 167 18.38 9.82 46.79
N GLU A 168 19.60 9.38 47.08
CA GLU A 168 20.72 9.36 46.12
C GLU A 168 20.51 8.36 44.98
N GLU A 169 20.04 7.14 45.26
CA GLU A 169 19.72 6.15 44.21
C GLU A 169 18.56 6.62 43.33
N GLN A 170 17.59 7.33 43.91
CA GLN A 170 16.47 7.91 43.17
C GLN A 170 16.92 9.10 42.30
N ARG A 171 17.86 9.91 42.78
CA ARG A 171 18.48 11.01 42.02
C ARG A 171 19.29 10.47 40.84
N ALA A 172 20.11 9.44 41.05
CA ALA A 172 20.90 8.80 39.99
C ALA A 172 20.00 8.18 38.90
N ALA A 173 18.91 7.50 39.31
CA ALA A 173 17.93 6.95 38.36
C ALA A 173 17.16 8.04 37.59
N MET A 174 16.90 9.20 38.22
CA MET A 174 16.30 10.35 37.54
C MET A 174 17.27 10.99 36.55
N GLU A 175 18.55 11.16 36.92
CA GLU A 175 19.57 11.70 36.04
C GLU A 175 19.81 10.82 34.80
N ALA A 176 19.85 9.50 34.96
CA ALA A 176 19.93 8.56 33.84
C ALA A 176 18.73 8.66 32.89
N ARG A 177 17.54 9.05 33.38
CA ARG A 177 16.32 9.22 32.58
C ARG A 177 16.21 10.56 31.85
N VAL A 178 16.97 11.57 32.28
CA VAL A 178 17.01 12.87 31.60
C VAL A 178 18.16 12.96 30.59
N VAL A 179 19.07 11.97 30.55
CA VAL A 179 20.07 11.85 29.47
C VAL A 179 19.35 11.60 28.13
N GLY A 180 19.51 12.54 27.20
CA GLY A 180 18.86 12.50 25.88
C GLY A 180 17.51 13.23 25.81
N MET A 181 17.04 13.83 26.92
CA MET A 181 15.91 14.77 26.89
C MET A 181 16.35 16.16 26.42
N ASP A 182 15.40 16.92 25.87
CA ASP A 182 15.57 18.35 25.61
C ASP A 182 15.94 19.12 26.90
N PRO A 183 16.88 20.09 26.85
CA PRO A 183 17.38 20.78 28.03
C PRO A 183 16.31 21.46 28.89
N GLU A 184 15.23 21.99 28.30
CA GLU A 184 14.15 22.61 29.08
C GLU A 184 13.31 21.58 29.84
N LYS A 185 13.07 20.41 29.23
CA LYS A 185 12.34 19.30 29.86
C LYS A 185 13.17 18.63 30.95
N ALA A 186 14.47 18.47 30.73
CA ALA A 186 15.39 17.94 31.74
C ALA A 186 15.44 18.82 33.00
N ALA A 187 15.46 20.15 32.83
CA ALA A 187 15.44 21.09 33.96
C ALA A 187 14.15 20.98 34.77
N LYS A 188 12.99 20.88 34.11
CA LYS A 188 11.68 20.75 34.78
C LYS A 188 11.56 19.45 35.58
N VAL A 189 12.10 18.34 35.07
CA VAL A 189 12.10 17.04 35.75
C VAL A 189 13.00 17.04 36.98
N ARG A 190 14.19 17.65 36.89
CA ARG A 190 15.11 17.82 38.04
C ARG A 190 14.46 18.67 39.14
N ALA A 191 13.87 19.81 38.78
CA ALA A 191 13.20 20.70 39.73
C ALA A 191 11.99 20.05 40.42
N ALA A 192 11.18 19.30 39.68
CA ALA A 192 10.03 18.58 40.25
C ALA A 192 10.47 17.47 41.22
N PHE A 193 11.58 16.79 40.93
CA PHE A 193 12.14 15.76 41.80
C PHE A 193 12.67 16.38 43.11
N GLU A 194 13.42 17.48 43.03
CA GLU A 194 13.93 18.16 44.24
C GLU A 194 12.82 18.75 45.10
N ALA A 195 11.77 19.32 44.48
CA ALA A 195 10.59 19.77 45.20
C ALA A 195 9.85 18.63 45.91
N ARG A 196 9.83 17.43 45.31
CA ARG A 196 9.23 16.24 45.94
C ARG A 196 10.07 15.76 47.12
N VAL A 197 11.39 15.68 46.96
CA VAL A 197 12.32 15.31 48.03
C VAL A 197 12.21 16.29 49.20
N ALA A 198 12.15 17.60 48.94
CA ALA A 198 11.99 18.61 49.99
C ALA A 198 10.64 18.49 50.73
N ARG A 199 9.56 18.14 50.02
CA ARG A 199 8.24 17.90 50.63
C ARG A 199 8.16 16.60 51.43
N GLU A 200 8.90 15.57 51.01
CA GLU A 200 8.98 14.30 51.73
C GLU A 200 9.84 14.45 52.99
N SER A 201 10.98 15.14 52.91
CA SER A 201 11.81 15.43 54.09
C SER A 201 11.13 16.37 55.10
N ALA A 202 10.22 17.24 54.64
CA ALA A 202 9.41 18.07 55.53
C ALA A 202 8.29 17.31 56.25
N LYS A 203 7.90 16.13 55.75
CA LYS A 203 6.87 15.28 56.35
C LYS A 203 7.42 14.24 57.33
N ASP A 204 8.70 13.90 57.21
CA ASP A 204 9.39 12.98 58.13
C ASP A 204 9.95 13.70 59.38
N GLY A 205 9.71 15.01 59.53
CA GLY A 205 10.24 15.85 60.61
C GLY A 205 9.21 16.42 61.59
N GLU A 206 7.97 15.91 61.60
CA GLU A 206 6.93 16.23 62.60
C GLU A 206 6.61 15.02 63.49
#